data_AF-A0A1I7RIQ5-F1
#
_entry.id   AF-A0A1I7RIQ5-F1
#
_cell.length_a   1.000
_cell.length_b   1.000
_cell.length_c   1.000
_cell.angle_alpha   90.00
_cell.angle_beta   90.00
_cell.angle_gamma   90.00
#
_symmetry.space_group_name_H-M   'P 1'
#
loop_
_entity.id
_entity.type
_entity.pdbx_description
1 polymer ?
#
loop_
_entity_poly.entity_id
_entity_poly.type
_entity_poly.pdbx_seq_one_letter_code
_entity_poly.pdbx_strand_id
1 'polypeptide(L)'
;MFAALLKPFRDPNWRSVLGAVIFGAMIAVTIHDSYLLWERYWQEPKESDMKIEVNETMPIPDITFCVPSVQATSHFSKAAKETDLKEIEKYLSRMKTKDDFLGKKWGEKLLYSAYTAVAALHTLEREAFGSFLAKQIKQFGNSPSKFFSEKRNNVKFWTSQLETRNVTFEELKKKVGSDIIDIMVRGEFQRLYHNKTEVTSDQIEAETTWISEKDFCFKAVLNETTGAPVTHQNAFLFLNYFQNEKNLPKEDQVKCASMNFHGDPYDISPYSEHGGSSRDGITESICPGLRYDVTVEVLDVYTMVENDEEGTKCQEIGDDDGEEEKTVFECHGICRAALIKDICNCTAMSTQHLLDAGEDDDLPLCGDYSQCDVDVQQFKSREGECADNCKRDCKQTRFQIISGQTARIVHPLSNGEKVKSNAMTTVFVSWASFEYMTVEQEKVYKSWSAFIGELGGILGLWLGLSILGIIQDSFTAAEQVTTKAVTRIGQGNKVAPTNP
;
A
#
# COMPACT_ATOMS: atom_id res chain seq x y z
N MET A 1 46.65 -54.55 22.11
CA MET A 1 46.14 -53.22 22.49
C MET A 1 44.62 -53.16 22.73
N PHE A 2 43.82 -54.13 22.27
CA PHE A 2 42.37 -54.18 22.54
C PHE A 2 41.95 -54.90 23.85
N ALA A 3 42.86 -55.64 24.49
CA ALA A 3 42.57 -56.39 25.73
C ALA A 3 42.66 -55.55 27.02
N ALA A 4 43.04 -54.27 26.93
CA ALA A 4 43.15 -53.37 28.08
C ALA A 4 41.88 -52.55 28.36
N LEU A 5 40.92 -52.51 27.43
CA LEU A 5 39.68 -51.72 27.55
C LEU A 5 38.53 -52.45 28.27
N LEU A 6 38.68 -53.74 28.60
CA LEU A 6 37.62 -54.55 29.25
C LEU A 6 37.94 -54.92 30.70
N LYS A 7 38.87 -54.22 31.35
CA LYS A 7 39.19 -54.45 32.77
C LYS A 7 38.20 -53.91 33.82
N PRO A 8 37.14 -53.10 33.56
CA PRO A 8 36.22 -52.68 34.63
C PRO A 8 35.05 -53.66 34.86
N PHE A 9 34.93 -54.77 34.13
CA PHE A 9 33.77 -55.68 34.22
C PHE A 9 33.83 -56.70 35.37
N ARG A 10 34.73 -56.52 36.34
CA ARG A 10 34.91 -57.44 37.49
C ARG A 10 34.65 -56.77 38.85
N ASP A 11 33.87 -55.70 38.88
CA ASP A 11 33.33 -55.11 40.11
C ASP A 11 31.80 -55.19 40.11
N PRO A 12 31.13 -55.62 41.20
CA PRO A 12 29.66 -55.67 41.27
C PRO A 12 28.99 -54.29 41.08
N ASN A 13 29.78 -53.21 41.10
CA ASN A 13 29.35 -51.83 40.86
C ASN A 13 29.39 -51.40 39.39
N TRP A 14 29.88 -52.20 38.43
CA TRP A 14 29.99 -51.76 37.02
C TRP A 14 28.63 -51.42 36.40
N ARG A 15 27.57 -52.13 36.79
CA ARG A 15 26.19 -51.86 36.36
C ARG A 15 25.68 -50.53 36.93
N SER A 16 26.07 -50.19 38.16
CA SER A 16 25.73 -48.92 38.79
C SER A 16 26.48 -47.75 38.15
N VAL A 17 27.76 -47.95 37.80
CA VAL A 17 28.57 -46.93 37.11
C VAL A 17 28.07 -46.73 35.68
N LEU A 18 27.77 -47.80 34.94
CA LEU A 18 27.21 -47.70 33.60
C LEU A 18 25.83 -47.04 33.61
N GLY A 19 24.97 -47.39 34.57
CA GLY A 19 23.67 -46.73 34.75
C GLY A 19 23.79 -45.24 35.07
N ALA A 20 24.74 -44.85 35.93
CA ALA A 20 24.98 -43.44 36.24
C ALA A 20 25.54 -42.65 35.04
N VAL A 21 26.39 -43.26 34.22
CA VAL A 21 26.92 -42.65 32.98
C VAL A 21 25.81 -42.47 31.95
N ILE A 22 24.96 -43.50 31.75
CA ILE A 22 23.83 -43.43 30.83
C ILE A 22 22.82 -42.36 31.28
N PHE A 23 22.48 -42.33 32.57
CA PHE A 23 21.57 -41.34 33.14
C PHE A 23 22.14 -39.92 33.04
N GLY A 24 23.42 -39.73 33.37
CA GLY A 24 24.11 -38.45 33.19
C GLY A 24 24.15 -37.98 31.75
N ALA A 25 24.34 -38.90 30.79
CA ALA A 25 24.27 -38.59 29.36
C ALA A 25 22.85 -38.19 28.93
N MET A 26 21.81 -38.89 29.40
CA MET A 26 20.41 -38.52 29.10
C MET A 26 20.05 -37.14 29.67
N ILE A 27 20.50 -36.80 30.88
CA ILE A 27 20.33 -35.44 31.44
C ILE A 27 21.02 -34.39 30.57
N ALA A 28 22.27 -34.64 30.16
CA ALA A 28 23.03 -33.69 29.34
C ALA A 28 22.34 -33.43 27.99
N VAL A 29 21.84 -34.48 27.34
CA VAL A 29 21.07 -34.37 26.07
C VAL A 29 19.75 -33.63 26.30
N THR A 30 19.04 -33.92 27.39
CA THR A 30 17.77 -33.22 27.72
C THR A 30 18.00 -31.72 27.91
N ILE A 31 19.05 -31.32 28.63
CA ILE A 31 19.39 -29.89 28.85
C ILE A 31 19.73 -29.22 27.52
N HIS A 32 20.54 -29.88 26.70
CA HIS A 32 20.92 -29.37 25.38
C HIS A 32 19.71 -29.17 24.47
N ASP A 33 18.84 -30.17 24.36
CA ASP A 33 17.67 -30.12 23.49
C ASP A 33 16.63 -29.11 24.02
N SER A 34 16.47 -28.99 25.34
CA SER A 34 15.60 -27.98 25.95
C SER A 34 16.14 -26.56 25.71
N TYR A 35 17.46 -26.38 25.77
CA TYR A 35 18.10 -25.10 25.44
C TYR A 35 17.89 -24.74 23.97
N LEU A 36 18.09 -25.68 23.05
CA LEU A 36 17.83 -25.46 21.63
C LEU A 36 16.36 -25.15 21.35
N LEU A 37 15.42 -25.82 22.03
CA LEU A 37 14.00 -25.53 21.93
C LEU A 37 13.66 -24.14 22.45
N TRP A 38 14.27 -23.73 23.57
CA TRP A 38 14.10 -22.38 24.13
C TRP A 38 14.62 -21.29 23.18
N GLU A 39 15.83 -21.48 22.64
CA GLU A 39 16.42 -20.59 21.64
C GLU A 39 15.53 -20.51 20.39
N ARG A 40 15.05 -21.65 19.90
CA ARG A 40 14.12 -21.71 18.78
C ARG A 40 12.80 -20.98 19.09
N TYR A 41 12.21 -21.18 20.26
CA TYR A 41 10.98 -20.48 20.64
C TYR A 41 11.18 -18.96 20.69
N TRP A 42 12.30 -18.49 21.25
CA TRP A 42 12.61 -17.07 21.35
C TRP A 42 12.89 -16.41 19.99
N GLN A 43 13.32 -17.19 19.00
CA GLN A 43 13.51 -16.72 17.62
C GLN A 43 12.20 -16.59 16.83
N GLU A 44 11.04 -16.93 17.43
CA GLU A 44 9.71 -16.90 16.79
C GLU A 44 9.69 -17.45 15.35
N PRO A 45 10.06 -18.73 15.14
CA PRO A 45 10.16 -19.30 13.81
C PRO A 45 8.82 -19.24 13.10
N LYS A 46 8.90 -18.92 11.82
CA LYS A 46 7.77 -18.77 10.92
C LYS A 46 7.80 -19.94 9.93
N GLU A 47 6.65 -20.55 9.68
CA GLU A 47 6.45 -21.54 8.63
C GLU A 47 5.58 -20.93 7.53
N SER A 48 5.74 -21.42 6.31
CA SER A 48 4.95 -20.96 5.15
C SER A 48 4.26 -22.13 4.52
N ASP A 49 2.94 -22.06 4.44
CA ASP A 49 2.10 -23.03 3.73
C ASP A 49 1.80 -22.49 2.34
N MET A 50 1.93 -23.34 1.32
CA MET A 50 1.71 -22.99 -0.08
C MET A 50 0.58 -23.84 -0.62
N LYS A 51 -0.48 -23.19 -1.11
CA LYS A 51 -1.63 -23.87 -1.72
C LYS A 51 -1.92 -23.26 -3.07
N ILE A 52 -2.48 -24.05 -3.98
CA ILE A 52 -3.01 -23.56 -5.25
C ILE A 52 -4.52 -23.48 -5.09
N GLU A 53 -5.07 -22.30 -5.25
CA GLU A 53 -6.51 -22.06 -5.26
C GLU A 53 -7.01 -22.03 -6.70
N VAL A 54 -8.16 -22.67 -6.93
CA VAL A 54 -8.85 -22.69 -8.23
C VAL A 54 -10.25 -22.16 -7.98
N ASN A 55 -10.51 -20.93 -8.42
CA ASN A 55 -11.79 -20.27 -8.21
C ASN A 55 -12.71 -20.40 -9.43
N GLU A 56 -14.02 -20.42 -9.19
CA GLU A 56 -15.02 -20.33 -10.26
C GLU A 56 -15.24 -18.89 -10.72
N THR A 57 -14.94 -17.92 -9.86
CA THR A 57 -15.12 -16.49 -10.11
C THR A 57 -13.98 -15.67 -9.53
N MET A 58 -13.63 -14.57 -10.18
CA MET A 58 -12.61 -13.63 -9.70
C MET A 58 -13.20 -12.26 -9.41
N PRO A 59 -12.82 -11.59 -8.31
CA PRO A 59 -13.20 -10.19 -8.10
C PRO A 59 -12.59 -9.30 -9.19
N ILE A 60 -13.17 -8.13 -9.40
CA ILE A 60 -12.56 -7.11 -10.26
C ILE A 60 -11.44 -6.46 -9.45
N PRO A 61 -10.20 -6.41 -9.95
CA PRO A 61 -9.12 -5.75 -9.24
C PRO A 61 -9.37 -4.23 -9.22
N ASP A 62 -8.82 -3.51 -8.24
CA ASP A 62 -8.90 -2.05 -8.25
C ASP A 62 -7.94 -1.50 -9.32
N ILE A 63 -8.49 -1.09 -10.46
CA ILE A 63 -7.71 -0.68 -11.61
C ILE A 63 -7.66 0.84 -11.67
N THR A 64 -6.46 1.39 -11.52
CA THR A 64 -6.18 2.81 -11.76
C THR A 64 -5.57 2.98 -13.15
N PHE A 65 -6.18 3.83 -13.97
CA PHE A 65 -5.69 4.24 -15.28
C PHE A 65 -5.01 5.59 -15.16
N CYS A 66 -3.74 5.70 -15.57
CA CYS A 66 -2.98 6.93 -15.57
C CYS A 66 -2.63 7.35 -16.99
N VAL A 67 -3.16 8.49 -17.42
CA VAL A 67 -2.81 9.11 -18.71
C VAL A 67 -1.90 10.31 -18.47
N PRO A 68 -0.91 10.57 -19.34
CA PRO A 68 -0.08 11.76 -19.19
C PRO A 68 -0.92 13.04 -19.26
N SER A 69 -0.63 14.01 -18.39
CA SER A 69 -1.36 15.29 -18.30
C SER A 69 -1.43 16.05 -19.63
N VAL A 70 -0.42 15.89 -20.48
CA VAL A 70 -0.41 16.46 -21.84
C VAL A 70 -1.46 15.82 -22.76
N GLN A 71 -1.71 14.51 -22.60
CA GLN A 71 -2.78 13.81 -23.33
C GLN A 71 -4.16 14.21 -22.78
N ALA A 72 -4.35 14.18 -21.46
CA ALA A 72 -5.60 14.58 -20.81
C ALA A 72 -6.02 16.01 -21.19
N THR A 73 -5.05 16.92 -21.24
CA THR A 73 -5.28 18.34 -21.58
C THR A 73 -5.15 18.65 -23.08
N SER A 74 -5.05 17.64 -23.93
CA SER A 74 -4.92 17.83 -25.39
C SER A 74 -6.18 18.43 -26.01
N HIS A 75 -7.36 18.18 -25.44
CA HIS A 75 -8.63 18.69 -25.94
C HIS A 75 -8.79 20.21 -25.84
N PHE A 76 -8.06 20.85 -24.92
CA PHE A 76 -8.13 22.30 -24.74
C PHE A 76 -7.46 23.06 -25.89
N SER A 77 -8.17 24.06 -26.42
CA SER A 77 -7.64 24.96 -27.44
C SER A 77 -6.43 25.78 -26.93
N LYS A 78 -5.57 26.25 -27.84
CA LYS A 78 -4.44 27.12 -27.46
C LYS A 78 -4.89 28.39 -26.73
N ALA A 79 -6.01 28.97 -27.17
CA ALA A 79 -6.63 30.12 -26.53
C ALA A 79 -7.15 29.83 -25.12
N ALA A 80 -7.52 28.57 -24.82
CA ALA A 80 -7.87 28.17 -23.46
C ALA A 80 -6.65 28.07 -22.53
N LYS A 81 -5.46 27.79 -23.11
CA LYS A 81 -4.20 27.69 -22.36
C LYS A 81 -3.59 29.05 -22.02
N GLU A 82 -3.94 30.08 -22.78
CA GLU A 82 -3.64 31.48 -22.45
C GLU A 82 -4.57 31.95 -21.33
N THR A 83 -4.14 31.71 -20.08
CA THR A 83 -4.96 31.92 -18.88
C THR A 83 -5.11 33.43 -18.58
N ASP A 84 -6.32 33.97 -18.71
CA ASP A 84 -6.70 35.30 -18.20
C ASP A 84 -7.62 35.15 -16.99
N LEU A 85 -7.05 35.31 -15.79
CA LEU A 85 -7.77 35.17 -14.52
C LEU A 85 -8.96 36.15 -14.39
N LYS A 86 -8.90 37.32 -15.03
CA LYS A 86 -10.02 38.30 -14.98
C LYS A 86 -11.23 37.82 -15.76
N GLU A 87 -11.00 37.16 -16.89
CA GLU A 87 -12.07 36.56 -17.67
C GLU A 87 -12.72 35.39 -16.91
N ILE A 88 -11.88 34.56 -16.28
CA ILE A 88 -12.31 33.43 -15.45
C ILE A 88 -13.14 33.90 -14.25
N GLU A 89 -12.69 34.95 -13.55
CA GLU A 89 -13.42 35.57 -12.45
C GLU A 89 -14.83 36.03 -12.88
N LYS A 90 -14.96 36.60 -14.09
CA LYS A 90 -16.26 36.99 -14.65
C LYS A 90 -17.18 35.79 -14.87
N TYR A 91 -16.68 34.64 -15.32
CA TYR A 91 -17.48 33.42 -15.43
C TYR A 91 -17.90 32.89 -14.05
N LEU A 92 -16.96 32.85 -13.10
CA LEU A 92 -17.20 32.41 -11.72
C LEU A 92 -18.17 33.32 -10.95
N SER A 93 -18.23 34.61 -11.27
CA SER A 93 -19.18 35.55 -10.65
C SER A 93 -20.67 35.18 -10.91
N ARG A 94 -20.93 34.38 -11.95
CA ARG A 94 -22.26 33.86 -12.29
C ARG A 94 -22.61 32.58 -11.53
N MET A 95 -21.63 31.94 -10.87
CA MET A 95 -21.77 30.69 -10.11
C MET A 95 -21.50 31.01 -8.63
N LYS A 96 -22.52 31.52 -7.93
CA LYS A 96 -22.37 32.01 -6.56
C LYS A 96 -22.56 30.93 -5.50
N THR A 97 -23.35 29.90 -5.81
CA THR A 97 -23.65 28.80 -4.88
C THR A 97 -22.70 27.63 -5.12
N LYS A 98 -22.52 26.81 -4.09
CA LYS A 98 -21.76 25.55 -4.17
C LYS A 98 -22.34 24.61 -5.22
N ASP A 99 -23.67 24.46 -5.25
CA ASP A 99 -24.36 23.59 -6.20
C ASP A 99 -24.20 24.06 -7.65
N ASP A 100 -24.27 25.38 -7.90
CA ASP A 100 -24.00 25.93 -9.23
C ASP A 100 -22.57 25.65 -9.70
N PHE A 101 -21.61 25.74 -8.78
CA PHE A 101 -20.19 25.56 -9.06
C PHE A 101 -19.86 24.11 -9.41
N LEU A 102 -20.41 23.15 -8.66
CA LEU A 102 -20.17 21.72 -8.86
C LEU A 102 -21.05 21.12 -9.96
N GLY A 103 -22.30 21.56 -10.10
CA GLY A 103 -23.27 20.96 -11.02
C GLY A 103 -23.18 21.42 -12.48
N LYS A 104 -22.68 22.64 -12.76
CA LYS A 104 -22.61 23.16 -14.13
C LYS A 104 -21.37 22.66 -14.87
N LYS A 105 -21.49 22.37 -16.17
CA LYS A 105 -20.34 22.08 -17.04
C LYS A 105 -19.46 23.32 -17.20
N TRP A 106 -18.17 23.17 -17.02
CA TRP A 106 -17.23 24.28 -17.14
C TRP A 106 -16.76 24.47 -18.58
N GLY A 107 -16.52 25.72 -18.96
CA GLY A 107 -15.88 26.03 -20.24
C GLY A 107 -14.39 25.71 -20.22
N GLU A 108 -13.78 25.53 -21.41
CA GLU A 108 -12.37 25.12 -21.57
C GLU A 108 -11.38 25.95 -20.74
N LYS A 109 -11.49 27.28 -20.76
CA LYS A 109 -10.60 28.19 -20.02
C LYS A 109 -10.67 27.99 -18.51
N LEU A 110 -11.88 27.90 -17.97
CA LEU A 110 -12.13 27.72 -16.54
C LEU A 110 -11.58 26.36 -16.09
N LEU A 111 -11.89 25.30 -16.85
CA LEU A 111 -11.46 23.94 -16.55
C LEU A 111 -9.94 23.78 -16.63
N TYR A 112 -9.28 24.34 -17.65
CA TYR A 112 -7.83 24.28 -17.78
C TYR A 112 -7.09 25.04 -16.66
N SER A 113 -7.59 26.22 -16.28
CA SER A 113 -7.03 26.98 -15.17
C SER A 113 -7.20 26.24 -13.84
N ALA A 114 -8.36 25.62 -13.59
CA ALA A 114 -8.57 24.81 -12.40
C ALA A 114 -7.65 23.58 -12.38
N TYR A 115 -7.57 22.86 -13.50
CA TYR A 115 -6.69 21.70 -13.67
C TYR A 115 -5.24 22.04 -13.33
N THR A 116 -4.72 23.14 -13.88
CA THR A 116 -3.33 23.54 -13.64
C THR A 116 -3.09 23.97 -12.19
N ALA A 117 -4.09 24.50 -11.48
CA ALA A 117 -3.98 24.80 -10.05
C ALA A 117 -3.97 23.52 -9.20
N VAL A 118 -4.90 22.59 -9.44
CA VAL A 118 -4.95 21.29 -8.74
C VAL A 118 -3.67 20.50 -9.00
N ALA A 119 -3.24 20.42 -10.26
CA ALA A 119 -2.00 19.74 -10.66
C ALA A 119 -0.76 20.31 -9.97
N ALA A 120 -0.66 21.64 -9.87
CA ALA A 120 0.46 22.30 -9.20
C ALA A 120 0.49 21.99 -7.70
N LEU A 121 -0.67 22.03 -7.02
CA LEU A 121 -0.77 21.70 -5.59
C LEU A 121 -0.46 20.23 -5.32
N HIS A 122 -1.05 19.29 -6.04
CA HIS A 122 -0.73 17.86 -5.90
C HIS A 122 0.76 17.57 -6.13
N THR A 123 1.35 18.17 -7.18
CA THR A 123 2.78 17.96 -7.48
C THR A 123 3.67 18.53 -6.37
N LEU A 124 3.30 19.68 -5.81
CA LEU A 124 4.06 20.32 -4.73
C LEU A 124 3.89 19.59 -3.39
N GLU A 125 2.66 19.30 -3.00
CA GLU A 125 2.30 18.82 -1.66
C GLU A 125 2.39 17.30 -1.53
N ARG A 126 2.18 16.54 -2.61
CA ARG A 126 2.10 15.07 -2.56
C ARG A 126 3.21 14.32 -3.30
N GLU A 127 3.81 14.88 -4.36
CA GLU A 127 4.90 14.22 -5.10
C GLU A 127 6.31 14.55 -4.56
N ALA A 128 6.48 15.66 -3.85
CA ALA A 128 7.78 16.08 -3.32
C ALA A 128 8.00 15.57 -1.88
N PHE A 129 9.23 15.19 -1.56
CA PHE A 129 9.59 14.56 -0.28
C PHE A 129 10.83 15.19 0.36
N GLY A 130 10.86 15.19 1.69
CA GLY A 130 11.97 15.59 2.54
C GLY A 130 12.59 16.95 2.19
N SER A 131 13.92 16.97 2.05
CA SER A 131 14.63 18.20 1.68
C SER A 131 14.29 18.70 0.28
N PHE A 132 13.82 17.81 -0.62
CA PHE A 132 13.34 18.20 -1.95
C PHE A 132 11.99 18.94 -1.87
N LEU A 133 11.08 18.55 -0.96
CA LEU A 133 9.85 19.30 -0.68
C LEU A 133 10.17 20.72 -0.21
N ALA A 134 11.04 20.87 0.79
CA ALA A 134 11.48 22.18 1.30
C ALA A 134 12.05 23.08 0.18
N LYS A 135 12.85 22.49 -0.72
CA LYS A 135 13.38 23.19 -1.90
C LYS A 135 12.29 23.58 -2.89
N GLN A 136 11.34 22.69 -3.18
CA GLN A 136 10.22 22.95 -4.07
C GLN A 136 9.30 24.03 -3.52
N ILE A 137 8.98 24.04 -2.22
CA ILE A 137 8.21 25.10 -1.56
C ILE A 137 8.92 26.44 -1.73
N LYS A 138 10.23 26.51 -1.46
CA LYS A 138 11.01 27.75 -1.62
C LYS A 138 11.04 28.24 -3.07
N GLN A 139 11.23 27.34 -4.03
CA GLN A 139 11.21 27.69 -5.46
C GLN A 139 9.81 28.12 -5.90
N PHE A 140 8.78 27.36 -5.54
CA PHE A 140 7.41 27.66 -5.86
C PHE A 140 7.00 29.00 -5.25
N GLY A 141 7.32 29.27 -3.98
CA GLY A 141 6.98 30.50 -3.26
C GLY A 141 7.72 31.75 -3.75
N ASN A 142 9.05 31.67 -3.92
CA ASN A 142 9.91 32.86 -4.05
C ASN A 142 10.65 32.97 -5.38
N SER A 143 10.52 32.01 -6.30
CA SER A 143 11.22 32.11 -7.58
C SER A 143 10.71 33.30 -8.42
N PRO A 144 11.63 34.11 -8.98
CA PRO A 144 11.29 35.21 -9.89
C PRO A 144 10.93 34.71 -11.30
N SER A 145 11.07 33.42 -11.58
CA SER A 145 10.71 32.86 -12.88
C SER A 145 9.23 33.06 -13.18
N LYS A 146 8.94 33.56 -14.38
CA LYS A 146 7.57 33.81 -14.87
C LYS A 146 6.70 32.55 -14.72
N PHE A 147 7.24 31.39 -15.05
CA PHE A 147 6.56 30.09 -14.95
C PHE A 147 6.02 29.80 -13.54
N PHE A 148 6.85 29.98 -12.51
CA PHE A 148 6.42 29.75 -11.12
C PHE A 148 5.48 30.86 -10.63
N SER A 149 5.70 32.11 -11.05
CA SER A 149 4.83 33.23 -10.67
C SER A 149 3.40 33.08 -11.21
N GLU A 150 3.24 32.60 -12.45
CA GLU A 150 1.92 32.38 -13.05
C GLU A 150 1.17 31.25 -12.33
N LYS A 151 1.85 30.13 -12.04
CA LYS A 151 1.28 29.03 -11.25
C LYS A 151 0.87 29.46 -9.86
N ARG A 152 1.74 30.18 -9.13
CA ARG A 152 1.41 30.75 -7.82
C ARG A 152 0.16 31.61 -7.87
N ASN A 153 0.08 32.54 -8.82
CA ASN A 153 -1.07 33.43 -8.94
C ASN A 153 -2.36 32.67 -9.25
N ASN A 154 -2.28 31.61 -10.06
CA ASN A 154 -3.40 30.73 -10.34
C ASN A 154 -3.85 29.96 -9.09
N VAL A 155 -2.91 29.40 -8.31
CA VAL A 155 -3.22 28.73 -7.03
C VAL A 155 -3.86 29.69 -6.02
N LYS A 156 -3.29 30.89 -5.84
CA LYS A 156 -3.87 31.93 -4.96
C LYS A 156 -5.29 32.29 -5.39
N PHE A 157 -5.50 32.45 -6.70
CA PHE A 157 -6.82 32.72 -7.26
C PHE A 157 -7.81 31.60 -6.90
N TRP A 158 -7.49 30.34 -7.20
CA TRP A 158 -8.40 29.23 -6.92
C TRP A 158 -8.66 29.03 -5.42
N THR A 159 -7.65 29.20 -4.57
CA THR A 159 -7.81 29.15 -3.11
C THR A 159 -8.87 30.16 -2.65
N SER A 160 -8.77 31.42 -3.11
CA SER A 160 -9.77 32.45 -2.78
C SER A 160 -11.18 32.11 -3.28
N GLN A 161 -11.29 31.44 -4.44
CA GLN A 161 -12.58 31.07 -5.02
C GLN A 161 -13.25 29.91 -4.27
N LEU A 162 -12.45 28.99 -3.72
CA LEU A 162 -12.91 27.88 -2.88
C LEU A 162 -13.44 28.38 -1.54
N GLU A 163 -12.67 29.24 -0.85
CA GLU A 163 -13.07 29.86 0.41
C GLU A 163 -14.38 30.65 0.26
N THR A 164 -14.49 31.45 -0.82
CA THR A 164 -15.69 32.26 -1.10
C THR A 164 -16.96 31.42 -1.27
N ARG A 165 -16.84 30.16 -1.70
CA ARG A 165 -17.98 29.28 -2.05
C ARG A 165 -18.17 28.10 -1.10
N ASN A 166 -17.34 27.99 -0.06
CA ASN A 166 -17.33 26.86 0.86
C ASN A 166 -17.21 25.49 0.14
N VAL A 167 -16.29 25.43 -0.82
CA VAL A 167 -15.97 24.21 -1.60
C VAL A 167 -14.63 23.67 -1.13
N THR A 168 -14.55 22.38 -0.85
CA THR A 168 -13.27 21.76 -0.44
C THR A 168 -12.37 21.50 -1.64
N PHE A 169 -11.07 21.33 -1.40
CA PHE A 169 -10.14 21.00 -2.47
C PHE A 169 -10.47 19.65 -3.14
N GLU A 170 -10.93 18.67 -2.37
CA GLU A 170 -11.36 17.37 -2.88
C GLU A 170 -12.58 17.48 -3.81
N GLU A 171 -13.56 18.32 -3.46
CA GLU A 171 -14.71 18.60 -4.33
C GLU A 171 -14.27 19.28 -5.64
N LEU A 172 -13.32 20.21 -5.57
CA LEU A 172 -12.72 20.81 -6.77
C LEU A 172 -12.02 19.76 -7.63
N LYS A 173 -11.19 18.90 -7.04
CA LYS A 173 -10.46 17.83 -7.74
C LYS A 173 -11.44 16.90 -8.44
N LYS A 174 -12.47 16.41 -7.74
CA LYS A 174 -13.52 15.56 -8.32
C LYS A 174 -14.25 16.25 -9.46
N LYS A 175 -14.59 17.54 -9.30
CA LYS A 175 -15.26 18.33 -10.34
C LYS A 175 -14.39 18.49 -11.60
N VAL A 176 -13.15 18.94 -11.44
CA VAL A 176 -12.19 19.11 -12.54
C VAL A 176 -11.94 17.77 -13.25
N GLY A 177 -11.75 16.73 -12.46
CA GLY A 177 -11.50 15.39 -12.93
C GLY A 177 -12.65 14.80 -13.74
N SER A 178 -13.88 14.89 -13.21
CA SER A 178 -15.10 14.44 -13.89
C SER A 178 -15.31 15.15 -15.23
N ASP A 179 -15.17 16.49 -15.29
CA ASP A 179 -15.33 17.23 -16.55
C ASP A 179 -14.26 16.86 -17.60
N ILE A 180 -13.04 16.49 -17.17
CA ILE A 180 -11.98 16.03 -18.09
C ILE A 180 -12.23 14.61 -18.57
N ILE A 181 -12.63 13.70 -17.68
CA ILE A 181 -13.02 12.33 -18.03
C ILE A 181 -14.17 12.35 -19.03
N ASP A 182 -15.18 13.20 -18.83
CA ASP A 182 -16.30 13.37 -19.75
C ASP A 182 -15.84 13.70 -21.18
N ILE A 183 -14.84 14.57 -21.33
CA ILE A 183 -14.29 14.97 -22.63
C ILE A 183 -13.43 13.85 -23.23
N MET A 184 -12.63 13.20 -22.38
CA MET A 184 -11.61 12.24 -22.78
C MET A 184 -12.20 10.85 -23.06
N VAL A 185 -13.07 10.34 -22.21
CA VAL A 185 -13.62 8.97 -22.28
C VAL A 185 -14.96 8.95 -23.00
N ARG A 186 -15.73 10.04 -22.95
CA ARG A 186 -17.01 10.20 -23.69
C ARG A 186 -18.04 9.09 -23.40
N GLY A 187 -18.03 8.56 -22.18
CA GLY A 187 -18.92 7.45 -21.77
C GLY A 187 -18.50 6.07 -22.30
N GLU A 188 -17.35 5.95 -22.95
CA GLU A 188 -16.82 4.68 -23.45
C GLU A 188 -15.97 3.95 -22.40
N PHE A 189 -16.50 3.85 -21.19
CA PHE A 189 -15.96 3.01 -20.12
C PHE A 189 -17.04 2.03 -19.67
N GLN A 190 -16.80 0.75 -19.86
CA GLN A 190 -17.85 -0.27 -19.78
C GLN A 190 -17.38 -1.55 -19.10
N ARG A 191 -18.30 -2.13 -18.34
CA ARG A 191 -18.24 -3.50 -17.82
C ARG A 191 -18.79 -4.43 -18.90
N LEU A 192 -18.07 -5.50 -19.24
CA LEU A 192 -18.48 -6.47 -20.25
C LEU A 192 -18.90 -7.81 -19.62
N TYR A 193 -20.15 -8.23 -19.80
CA TYR A 193 -20.62 -9.54 -19.35
C TYR A 193 -20.76 -10.48 -20.54
N HIS A 194 -20.29 -11.70 -20.35
CA HIS A 194 -20.33 -12.74 -21.37
C HIS A 194 -21.34 -13.80 -20.96
N ASN A 195 -22.26 -14.14 -21.86
CA ASN A 195 -23.16 -15.26 -21.67
C ASN A 195 -23.24 -16.10 -22.94
N LYS A 196 -22.52 -17.24 -22.95
CA LYS A 196 -22.37 -18.21 -24.05
C LYS A 196 -21.89 -17.59 -25.38
N THR A 197 -22.74 -16.81 -26.03
CA THR A 197 -22.49 -16.18 -27.35
C THR A 197 -22.83 -14.68 -27.37
N GLU A 198 -23.47 -14.15 -26.33
CA GLU A 198 -23.85 -12.74 -26.24
C GLU A 198 -22.90 -11.99 -25.31
N VAL A 199 -22.52 -10.79 -25.74
CA VAL A 199 -21.78 -9.82 -24.93
C VAL A 199 -22.73 -8.68 -24.61
N THR A 200 -22.97 -8.45 -23.33
CA THR A 200 -23.72 -7.30 -22.83
C THR A 200 -22.76 -6.36 -22.13
N SER A 201 -23.09 -5.07 -22.08
CA SER A 201 -22.25 -4.10 -21.40
C SER A 201 -23.05 -3.08 -20.62
N ASP A 202 -22.50 -2.72 -19.46
CA ASP A 202 -23.00 -1.63 -18.63
C ASP A 202 -21.96 -0.51 -18.61
N GLN A 203 -22.42 0.74 -18.68
CA GLN A 203 -21.54 1.89 -18.53
C GLN A 203 -21.07 2.00 -17.08
N ILE A 204 -19.78 2.26 -16.90
CA ILE A 204 -19.17 2.50 -15.59
C ILE A 204 -18.83 3.98 -15.46
N GLU A 205 -19.07 4.55 -14.28
CA GLU A 205 -18.59 5.88 -13.94
C GLU A 205 -17.10 5.83 -13.58
N ALA A 206 -16.36 6.87 -13.95
CA ALA A 206 -14.96 7.00 -13.57
C ALA A 206 -14.79 8.13 -12.55
N GLU A 207 -14.02 7.84 -11.51
CA GLU A 207 -13.65 8.80 -10.48
C GLU A 207 -12.17 9.13 -10.58
N THR A 208 -11.85 10.41 -10.51
CA THR A 208 -10.46 10.88 -10.54
C THR A 208 -9.76 10.61 -9.22
N THR A 209 -8.65 9.88 -9.29
CA THR A 209 -7.79 9.57 -8.14
C THR A 209 -6.64 10.58 -8.02
N TRP A 210 -6.09 11.03 -9.15
CA TRP A 210 -4.90 11.87 -9.18
C TRP A 210 -4.91 12.90 -10.31
N ILE A 211 -4.46 14.12 -10.00
CA ILE A 211 -4.20 15.16 -10.99
C ILE A 211 -2.85 15.78 -10.66
N SER A 212 -1.83 15.58 -11.49
CA SER A 212 -0.53 16.24 -11.32
C SER A 212 -0.02 16.87 -12.61
N GLU A 213 1.14 17.50 -12.54
CA GLU A 213 1.77 18.07 -13.74
C GLU A 213 2.21 17.01 -14.74
N LYS A 214 2.39 15.76 -14.30
CA LYS A 214 2.85 14.65 -15.12
C LYS A 214 1.71 13.78 -15.60
N ASP A 215 0.84 13.38 -14.67
CA ASP A 215 -0.14 12.33 -14.90
C ASP A 215 -1.53 12.73 -14.37
N PHE A 216 -2.56 12.26 -15.06
CA PHE A 216 -3.96 12.33 -14.70
C PHE A 216 -4.47 10.90 -14.55
N CYS A 217 -4.90 10.53 -13.35
CA CYS A 217 -5.32 9.16 -13.06
C CYS A 217 -6.76 9.09 -12.58
N PHE A 218 -7.43 8.01 -12.95
CA PHE A 218 -8.82 7.73 -12.60
C PHE A 218 -9.07 6.23 -12.48
N LYS A 219 -10.09 5.86 -11.71
CA LYS A 219 -10.50 4.48 -11.50
C LYS A 219 -11.99 4.28 -11.78
N ALA A 220 -12.39 3.03 -11.93
CA ALA A 220 -13.78 2.64 -12.11
C ALA A 220 -14.55 2.73 -10.78
N VAL A 221 -15.71 3.36 -10.78
CA VAL A 221 -16.65 3.32 -9.64
C VAL A 221 -17.58 2.13 -9.85
N LEU A 222 -17.37 1.09 -9.04
CA LEU A 222 -18.13 -0.16 -9.14
C LEU A 222 -19.28 -0.15 -8.14
N ASN A 223 -20.50 -0.32 -8.65
CA ASN A 223 -21.71 -0.52 -7.84
C ASN A 223 -21.94 -2.03 -7.63
N GLU A 224 -22.95 -2.41 -6.85
CA GLU A 224 -23.27 -3.83 -6.58
C GLU A 224 -23.38 -4.69 -7.85
N THR A 225 -23.90 -4.13 -8.95
CA THR A 225 -24.03 -4.85 -10.23
C THR A 225 -22.74 -4.87 -11.04
N THR A 226 -22.10 -3.71 -11.24
CA THR A 226 -20.88 -3.60 -12.07
C THR A 226 -19.65 -4.20 -11.39
N GLY A 227 -19.65 -4.24 -10.06
CA GLY A 227 -18.62 -4.87 -9.21
C GLY A 227 -18.82 -6.37 -8.99
N ALA A 228 -19.85 -6.99 -9.57
CA ALA A 228 -20.07 -8.41 -9.44
C ALA A 228 -18.87 -9.23 -9.97
N PRO A 229 -18.47 -10.32 -9.28
CA PRO A 229 -17.35 -11.16 -9.67
C PRO A 229 -17.43 -11.63 -11.13
N VAL A 230 -16.27 -11.71 -11.77
CA VAL A 230 -16.12 -12.16 -13.15
C VAL A 230 -16.19 -13.69 -13.18
N THR A 231 -17.10 -14.23 -14.00
CA THR A 231 -17.35 -15.67 -14.13
C THR A 231 -16.65 -16.33 -15.33
N HIS A 232 -15.98 -15.53 -16.17
CA HIS A 232 -15.37 -15.98 -17.43
C HIS A 232 -14.02 -15.30 -17.67
N GLN A 233 -13.09 -15.99 -18.35
CA GLN A 233 -11.74 -15.48 -18.68
C GLN A 233 -11.71 -14.51 -19.89
N ASN A 234 -12.86 -14.13 -20.42
CA ASN A 234 -12.93 -13.13 -21.49
C ASN A 234 -12.73 -11.70 -20.95
N ALA A 235 -12.64 -10.73 -21.87
CA ALA A 235 -12.55 -9.31 -21.49
C ALA A 235 -13.75 -8.90 -20.64
N PHE A 236 -13.50 -8.44 -19.41
CA PHE A 236 -14.51 -8.02 -18.45
C PHE A 236 -14.62 -6.50 -18.34
N LEU A 237 -13.60 -5.76 -18.80
CA LEU A 237 -13.55 -4.31 -18.80
C LEU A 237 -13.15 -3.79 -20.18
N PHE A 238 -13.75 -2.67 -20.58
CA PHE A 238 -13.47 -1.99 -21.83
C PHE A 238 -13.37 -0.49 -21.61
N LEU A 239 -12.29 0.12 -22.07
CA LEU A 239 -12.06 1.54 -22.03
C LEU A 239 -11.61 2.05 -23.39
N ASN A 240 -12.30 3.06 -23.90
CA ASN A 240 -11.76 3.94 -24.93
C ASN A 240 -11.49 5.30 -24.32
N TYR A 241 -10.34 5.87 -24.66
CA TYR A 241 -10.05 7.25 -24.36
C TYR A 241 -9.53 7.96 -25.59
N PHE A 242 -9.91 9.23 -25.70
CA PHE A 242 -9.71 10.07 -26.85
C PHE A 242 -8.75 11.22 -26.51
N GLN A 243 -8.05 11.69 -27.53
CA GLN A 243 -7.10 12.79 -27.43
C GLN A 243 -7.06 13.59 -28.74
N ASN A 244 -6.70 14.86 -28.63
CA ASN A 244 -6.58 15.73 -29.79
C ASN A 244 -5.15 15.71 -30.34
N GLU A 245 -4.93 14.92 -31.39
CA GLU A 245 -3.63 14.75 -32.05
C GLU A 245 -2.93 16.06 -32.42
N LYS A 246 -3.71 17.08 -32.83
CA LYS A 246 -3.15 18.38 -33.28
C LYS A 246 -2.48 19.15 -32.15
N ASN A 247 -2.90 18.87 -30.92
CA ASN A 247 -2.43 19.53 -29.71
C ASN A 247 -1.42 18.68 -28.94
N LEU A 248 -1.14 17.45 -29.39
CA LEU A 248 -0.11 16.61 -28.81
C LEU A 248 1.30 17.06 -29.27
N PRO A 249 2.33 16.85 -28.44
CA PRO A 249 3.72 16.91 -28.87
C PRO A 249 3.99 15.96 -30.04
N LYS A 250 5.15 16.10 -30.68
CA LYS A 250 5.59 15.14 -31.71
C LYS A 250 5.58 13.71 -31.14
N GLU A 251 5.30 12.73 -31.99
CA GLU A 251 5.09 11.31 -31.64
C GLU A 251 6.20 10.76 -30.70
N ASP A 252 7.46 11.13 -30.94
CA ASP A 252 8.63 10.71 -30.15
C ASP A 252 8.70 11.27 -28.71
N GLN A 253 7.83 12.22 -28.36
CA GLN A 253 7.78 12.90 -27.05
C GLN A 253 6.50 12.60 -26.28
N VAL A 254 5.54 11.89 -26.90
CA VAL A 254 4.30 11.54 -26.23
C VAL A 254 4.57 10.34 -25.32
N LYS A 255 4.67 10.60 -24.02
CA LYS A 255 4.64 9.54 -23.01
C LYS A 255 3.36 8.72 -23.19
N CYS A 256 3.42 7.43 -22.90
CA CYS A 256 2.28 6.53 -23.01
C CYS A 256 1.59 6.42 -21.65
N ALA A 257 0.31 6.03 -21.65
CA ALA A 257 -0.48 5.80 -20.45
C ALA A 257 -0.03 4.52 -19.73
N SER A 258 -0.40 4.38 -18.47
CA SER A 258 -0.15 3.18 -17.67
C SER A 258 -1.39 2.76 -16.91
N MET A 259 -1.35 1.53 -16.40
CA MET A 259 -2.41 0.96 -15.56
C MET A 259 -1.77 0.23 -14.38
N ASN A 260 -2.36 0.41 -13.21
CA ASN A 260 -2.02 -0.26 -11.96
C ASN A 260 -3.25 -1.07 -11.49
N PHE A 261 -3.02 -2.27 -10.95
CA PHE A 261 -4.06 -3.22 -10.50
C PHE A 261 -4.23 -3.29 -8.97
N HIS A 262 -3.51 -2.43 -8.23
CA HIS A 262 -3.57 -2.31 -6.77
C HIS A 262 -4.45 -1.16 -6.28
N GLY A 263 -5.07 -0.39 -7.18
CA GLY A 263 -5.89 0.76 -6.80
C GLY A 263 -5.10 1.97 -6.32
N ASP A 264 -3.76 1.94 -6.40
CA ASP A 264 -2.94 3.11 -6.04
C ASP A 264 -3.39 4.34 -6.84
N PRO A 265 -3.38 5.54 -6.24
CA PRO A 265 -3.92 6.73 -6.89
C PRO A 265 -3.12 7.15 -8.13
N TYR A 266 -1.85 6.80 -8.21
CA TYR A 266 -1.01 6.98 -9.40
C TYR A 266 -0.03 5.82 -9.58
N ASP A 267 0.55 5.71 -10.77
CA ASP A 267 1.55 4.70 -11.06
C ASP A 267 2.91 5.07 -10.44
N ILE A 268 3.23 4.43 -9.32
CA ILE A 268 4.51 4.60 -8.61
C ILE A 268 5.65 3.79 -9.24
N SER A 269 5.34 2.83 -10.13
CA SER A 269 6.32 1.91 -10.70
C SER A 269 7.51 2.58 -11.42
N PRO A 270 7.38 3.77 -12.05
CA PRO A 270 8.53 4.47 -12.64
C PRO A 270 9.43 5.15 -11.60
N TYR A 271 8.95 5.31 -10.36
CA TYR A 271 9.59 6.09 -9.29
C TYR A 271 10.10 5.21 -8.15
N SER A 272 9.75 3.93 -8.11
CA SER A 272 10.33 2.97 -7.18
C SER A 272 11.73 2.58 -7.64
N GLU A 273 12.74 3.33 -7.20
CA GLU A 273 14.17 3.13 -7.51
C GLU A 273 14.77 1.82 -6.96
N HIS A 274 14.01 1.05 -6.19
CA HIS A 274 14.49 -0.19 -5.57
C HIS A 274 13.73 -1.38 -6.17
N GLY A 275 14.40 -2.14 -7.04
CA GLY A 275 13.90 -3.27 -7.83
C GLY A 275 13.38 -4.47 -7.04
N GLY A 276 12.41 -4.24 -6.16
CA GLY A 276 11.69 -5.25 -5.38
C GLY A 276 10.22 -4.89 -5.11
N SER A 277 9.73 -3.70 -5.53
CA SER A 277 8.28 -3.45 -5.65
C SER A 277 7.82 -4.10 -6.95
N SER A 278 6.81 -4.96 -6.83
CA SER A 278 6.36 -5.86 -7.88
C SER A 278 5.94 -5.07 -9.12
N ARG A 279 6.25 -5.62 -10.29
CA ARG A 279 5.85 -5.10 -11.61
C ARG A 279 4.36 -5.40 -11.85
N ASP A 280 3.51 -5.05 -10.90
CA ASP A 280 2.07 -5.31 -10.89
C ASP A 280 1.28 -4.20 -11.62
N GLY A 281 1.97 -3.49 -12.51
CA GLY A 281 1.41 -2.55 -13.47
C GLY A 281 1.87 -2.90 -14.89
N ILE A 282 1.32 -2.22 -15.88
CA ILE A 282 1.70 -2.45 -17.27
C ILE A 282 3.15 -1.97 -17.50
N THR A 283 4.05 -2.92 -17.77
CA THR A 283 5.46 -2.62 -18.10
C THR A 283 5.62 -2.05 -19.51
N GLU A 284 4.78 -2.45 -20.46
CA GLU A 284 4.72 -1.90 -21.82
C GLU A 284 3.64 -0.83 -21.94
N SER A 285 4.02 0.43 -21.73
CA SER A 285 3.08 1.56 -21.65
C SER A 285 2.06 1.61 -22.82
N ILE A 286 0.82 2.00 -22.50
CA ILE A 286 -0.33 2.10 -23.40
C ILE A 286 -0.21 3.37 -24.26
N CYS A 287 0.25 3.22 -25.49
CA CYS A 287 0.52 4.33 -26.38
C CYS A 287 -0.73 4.75 -27.20
N PRO A 288 -0.81 6.05 -27.55
CA PRO A 288 -1.82 6.60 -28.46
C PRO A 288 -2.07 5.79 -29.74
N GLY A 289 -3.34 5.62 -30.13
CA GLY A 289 -3.71 5.12 -31.47
C GLY A 289 -3.70 3.61 -31.65
N LEU A 290 -3.54 2.88 -30.55
CA LEU A 290 -3.41 1.43 -30.54
C LEU A 290 -4.56 0.79 -29.79
N ARG A 291 -4.79 -0.48 -30.10
CA ARG A 291 -5.66 -1.35 -29.33
C ARG A 291 -4.78 -2.24 -28.45
N TYR A 292 -5.11 -2.29 -27.17
CA TYR A 292 -4.46 -3.11 -26.18
C TYR A 292 -5.44 -4.17 -25.68
N ASP A 293 -5.03 -5.43 -25.78
CA ASP A 293 -5.69 -6.54 -25.11
C ASP A 293 -4.81 -6.91 -23.90
N VAL A 294 -5.21 -6.45 -22.71
CA VAL A 294 -4.49 -6.60 -21.44
C VAL A 294 -5.02 -7.83 -20.72
N THR A 295 -4.16 -8.80 -20.49
CA THR A 295 -4.48 -10.01 -19.73
C THR A 295 -3.82 -9.94 -18.36
N VAL A 296 -4.60 -10.18 -17.33
CA VAL A 296 -4.20 -10.12 -15.92
C VAL A 296 -4.24 -11.52 -15.34
N GLU A 297 -3.24 -11.88 -14.55
CA GLU A 297 -3.15 -13.14 -13.83
C GLU A 297 -2.75 -12.84 -12.39
N VAL A 298 -3.43 -13.45 -11.42
CA VAL A 298 -2.93 -13.43 -10.04
C VAL A 298 -1.87 -14.51 -9.94
N LEU A 299 -0.62 -14.13 -9.67
CA LEU A 299 0.45 -15.09 -9.47
C LEU A 299 0.31 -15.71 -8.08
N ASP A 300 0.41 -14.83 -7.09
CA ASP A 300 0.54 -15.21 -5.69
C ASP A 300 -0.25 -14.25 -4.81
N VAL A 301 -0.90 -14.77 -3.79
CA VAL A 301 -1.43 -14.00 -2.65
C VAL A 301 -0.61 -14.36 -1.43
N TYR A 302 0.15 -13.40 -0.91
CA TYR A 302 0.95 -13.55 0.29
C TYR A 302 0.18 -13.02 1.49
N THR A 303 0.05 -13.83 2.54
CA THR A 303 -0.41 -13.40 3.85
C THR A 303 0.75 -13.56 4.81
N MET A 304 1.37 -12.45 5.20
CA MET A 304 2.52 -12.44 6.11
C MET A 304 2.08 -12.28 7.56
N VAL A 305 2.93 -12.71 8.50
CA VAL A 305 2.73 -12.37 9.91
C VAL A 305 3.32 -10.99 10.18
N GLU A 306 2.59 -10.18 10.98
CA GLU A 306 3.07 -8.88 11.45
C GLU A 306 4.51 -8.94 11.96
N ASN A 307 5.32 -7.98 11.53
CA ASN A 307 6.71 -7.90 11.93
C ASN A 307 7.28 -6.48 11.73
N ASP A 308 8.42 -6.25 12.37
CA ASP A 308 9.20 -5.01 12.28
C ASP A 308 10.55 -5.21 11.59
N GLU A 309 10.71 -6.28 10.80
CA GLU A 309 11.94 -6.60 10.08
C GLU A 309 12.10 -5.77 8.80
N GLU A 310 13.23 -5.07 8.65
CA GLU A 310 13.50 -4.21 7.49
C GLU A 310 13.27 -4.94 6.16
N GLY A 311 12.45 -4.36 5.29
CA GLY A 311 12.08 -4.94 3.98
C GLY A 311 10.86 -5.87 3.99
N THR A 312 10.45 -6.42 5.13
CA THR A 312 9.24 -7.29 5.26
C THR A 312 8.22 -6.80 6.28
N LYS A 313 8.44 -5.61 6.85
CA LYS A 313 7.52 -4.97 7.80
C LYS A 313 6.11 -4.88 7.23
N CYS A 314 5.16 -5.39 7.99
CA CYS A 314 3.75 -5.29 7.68
C CYS A 314 2.94 -5.20 8.97
N GLN A 315 1.72 -4.68 8.85
CA GLN A 315 0.74 -4.62 9.91
C GLN A 315 -0.59 -5.13 9.35
N GLU A 316 -1.32 -5.91 10.14
CA GLU A 316 -2.68 -6.29 9.79
C GLU A 316 -3.55 -5.04 9.91
N ILE A 317 -4.16 -4.66 8.80
CA ILE A 317 -5.17 -3.62 8.77
C ILE A 317 -6.48 -4.32 9.15
N GLY A 318 -6.96 -4.08 10.36
CA GLY A 318 -8.14 -4.74 10.90
C GLY A 318 -9.45 -4.05 10.49
N ASP A 319 -10.47 -4.84 10.17
CA ASP A 319 -11.87 -4.42 9.96
C ASP A 319 -12.55 -3.90 11.26
N ASP A 320 -11.90 -4.00 12.42
CA ASP A 320 -12.56 -4.01 13.73
C ASP A 320 -12.65 -2.66 14.46
N ASP A 321 -11.95 -1.61 14.02
CA ASP A 321 -11.80 -0.38 14.83
C ASP A 321 -12.55 0.85 14.31
N GLY A 322 -13.36 0.76 13.25
CA GLY A 322 -14.15 1.89 12.73
C GLY A 322 -13.34 3.13 12.30
N GLU A 323 -12.01 3.05 12.38
CA GLU A 323 -11.06 3.97 11.76
C GLU A 323 -10.97 3.61 10.28
N GLU A 324 -11.03 4.62 9.40
CA GLU A 324 -10.88 4.40 7.96
C GLU A 324 -9.51 3.75 7.68
N GLU A 325 -9.50 2.65 6.92
CA GLU A 325 -8.28 1.94 6.53
C GLU A 325 -7.35 2.89 5.75
N LYS A 326 -6.28 3.37 6.40
CA LYS A 326 -5.31 4.26 5.77
C LYS A 326 -4.25 3.44 5.03
N THR A 327 -4.20 3.59 3.71
CA THR A 327 -3.15 2.99 2.88
C THR A 327 -1.77 3.57 3.24
N VAL A 328 -0.70 2.84 2.88
CA VAL A 328 0.69 3.33 3.00
C VAL A 328 0.83 4.71 2.36
N PHE A 329 0.19 4.89 1.19
CA PHE A 329 0.22 6.14 0.48
C PHE A 329 -0.43 7.31 1.24
N GLU A 330 -1.57 7.06 1.88
CA GLU A 330 -2.26 8.04 2.71
C GLU A 330 -1.47 8.36 3.99
N CYS A 331 -0.87 7.35 4.61
CA CYS A 331 0.05 7.54 5.73
C CYS A 331 1.23 8.45 5.37
N HIS A 332 1.88 8.23 4.22
CA HIS A 332 2.90 9.15 3.71
C HIS A 332 2.33 10.55 3.42
N GLY A 333 1.07 10.64 2.97
CA GLY A 333 0.36 11.90 2.80
C GLY A 333 0.22 12.69 4.10
N ILE A 334 -0.10 12.02 5.21
CA ILE A 334 -0.19 12.61 6.55
C ILE A 334 1.19 13.10 7.00
N CYS A 335 2.24 12.29 6.83
CA CYS A 335 3.62 12.70 7.13
C CYS A 335 4.04 13.95 6.36
N ARG A 336 3.65 14.07 5.08
CA ARG A 336 3.91 15.26 4.26
C ARG A 336 3.11 16.47 4.73
N ALA A 337 1.83 16.27 5.05
CA ALA A 337 0.98 17.33 5.58
C ALA A 337 1.58 17.93 6.85
N ALA A 338 2.04 17.09 7.78
CA ALA A 338 2.75 17.52 8.99
C ALA A 338 4.03 18.31 8.68
N LEU A 339 4.81 17.87 7.68
CA LEU A 339 6.01 18.59 7.27
C LEU A 339 5.68 19.97 6.68
N ILE A 340 4.63 20.07 5.85
CA ILE A 340 4.20 21.36 5.28
C ILE A 340 3.68 22.28 6.38
N LYS A 341 2.93 21.75 7.35
CA LYS A 341 2.47 22.47 8.53
C LYS A 341 3.65 23.05 9.32
N ASP A 342 4.69 22.25 9.58
CA ASP A 342 5.91 22.69 10.27
C ASP A 342 6.68 23.79 9.53
N ILE A 343 6.68 23.75 8.18
CA ILE A 343 7.41 24.70 7.34
C ILE A 343 6.64 26.01 7.16
N CYS A 344 5.33 25.92 6.91
CA CYS A 344 4.52 27.02 6.40
C CYS A 344 3.46 27.52 7.38
N ASN A 345 3.24 26.85 8.52
CA ASN A 345 2.16 27.13 9.47
C ASN A 345 0.77 27.24 8.79
N CYS A 346 0.51 26.35 7.83
CA CYS A 346 -0.76 26.27 7.11
C CYS A 346 -1.12 24.82 6.81
N THR A 347 -2.40 24.57 6.54
CA THR A 347 -2.90 23.23 6.18
C THR A 347 -2.83 23.04 4.67
N ALA A 348 -2.10 22.00 4.24
CA ALA A 348 -1.97 21.64 2.84
C ALA A 348 -3.32 21.22 2.24
N MET A 349 -3.68 21.78 1.09
CA MET A 349 -5.03 21.62 0.52
C MET A 349 -5.27 20.20 0.00
N SER A 350 -4.28 19.60 -0.66
CA SER A 350 -4.42 18.26 -1.26
C SER A 350 -4.39 17.11 -0.27
N THR A 351 -4.05 17.37 1.00
CA THR A 351 -4.01 16.38 2.08
C THR A 351 -5.00 16.70 3.19
N GLN A 352 -5.82 17.75 3.04
CA GLN A 352 -6.77 18.19 4.08
C GLN A 352 -7.72 17.07 4.53
N HIS A 353 -8.16 16.22 3.60
CA HIS A 353 -9.07 15.10 3.90
C HIS A 353 -8.42 13.96 4.69
N LEU A 354 -7.09 13.92 4.79
CA LEU A 354 -6.35 12.87 5.49
C LEU A 354 -6.08 13.22 6.97
N LEU A 355 -6.33 14.48 7.34
CA LEU A 355 -6.09 15.00 8.69
C LEU A 355 -7.36 14.85 9.52
N ASP A 356 -7.22 14.41 10.76
CA ASP A 356 -8.36 14.17 11.64
C ASP A 356 -9.01 15.51 12.07
N ALA A 357 -10.34 15.56 12.05
CA ALA A 357 -11.09 16.76 12.38
C ALA A 357 -10.91 17.13 13.87
N GLY A 358 -10.30 18.29 14.15
CA GLY A 358 -10.23 18.88 15.48
C GLY A 358 -8.85 19.33 15.98
N GLU A 359 -7.72 18.82 15.44
CA GLU A 359 -6.37 19.31 15.80
C GLU A 359 -5.85 20.39 14.83
N ASP A 360 -6.41 20.49 13.63
CA ASP A 360 -5.91 21.31 12.52
C ASP A 360 -6.90 22.36 11.98
N ASP A 361 -8.09 22.46 12.57
CA ASP A 361 -9.16 23.38 12.12
C ASP A 361 -8.82 24.87 12.32
N ASP A 362 -7.80 25.18 13.11
CA ASP A 362 -7.41 26.57 13.44
C ASP A 362 -6.41 27.19 12.43
N LEU A 363 -5.82 26.39 11.52
CA LEU A 363 -4.84 26.87 10.56
C LEU A 363 -5.46 27.21 9.20
N PRO A 364 -5.05 28.32 8.54
CA PRO A 364 -5.51 28.65 7.21
C PRO A 364 -5.01 27.65 6.18
N LEU A 365 -5.75 27.50 5.07
CA LEU A 365 -5.30 26.72 3.92
C LEU A 365 -4.05 27.35 3.28
N CYS A 366 -3.14 26.51 2.80
CA CYS A 366 -1.90 26.95 2.13
C CYS A 366 -2.16 27.55 0.73
N GLY A 367 -2.74 28.74 0.65
CA GLY A 367 -2.97 29.44 -0.62
C GLY A 367 -1.76 30.19 -1.18
N ASP A 368 -0.84 30.59 -0.30
CA ASP A 368 0.31 31.42 -0.63
C ASP A 368 1.62 30.95 0.00
N TYR A 369 2.32 30.06 -0.70
CA TYR A 369 3.65 29.57 -0.29
C TYR A 369 4.77 30.62 -0.32
N SER A 370 4.52 31.85 -0.79
CA SER A 370 5.55 32.91 -0.69
C SER A 370 5.80 33.36 0.75
N GLN A 371 4.87 33.03 1.66
CA GLN A 371 4.99 33.33 3.08
C GLN A 371 5.82 32.28 3.86
N CYS A 372 6.13 31.13 3.26
CA CYS A 372 6.92 30.10 3.91
C CYS A 372 8.41 30.50 3.94
N ASP A 373 8.99 30.62 5.13
CA ASP A 373 10.42 30.89 5.31
C ASP A 373 11.18 29.57 5.53
N VAL A 374 11.91 29.13 4.51
CA VAL A 374 12.59 27.82 4.52
C VAL A 374 14.10 28.00 4.33
N ASP A 375 14.87 27.68 5.38
CA ASP A 375 16.30 27.48 5.27
C ASP A 375 16.63 26.05 4.84
N VAL A 376 16.64 25.83 3.53
CA VAL A 376 16.95 24.55 2.88
C VAL A 376 18.31 23.97 3.29
N GLN A 377 19.28 24.80 3.74
CA GLN A 377 20.61 24.31 4.12
C GLN A 377 20.64 23.69 5.52
N GLN A 378 19.78 24.15 6.42
CA GLN A 378 19.72 23.66 7.81
C GLN A 378 18.53 22.72 8.06
N PHE A 379 17.66 22.55 7.07
CA PHE A 379 16.45 21.74 7.16
C PHE A 379 16.79 20.26 7.34
N LYS A 380 16.43 19.71 8.51
CA LYS A 380 16.40 18.26 8.75
C LYS A 380 14.96 17.80 8.65
N SER A 381 14.68 16.97 7.65
CA SER A 381 13.35 16.38 7.49
C SER A 381 13.11 15.30 8.54
N ARG A 382 11.98 15.39 9.25
CA ARG A 382 11.43 14.31 10.08
C ARG A 382 10.48 13.39 9.31
N GLU A 383 10.23 13.66 8.03
CA GLU A 383 9.32 12.85 7.21
C GLU A 383 9.82 11.40 7.08
N GLY A 384 11.13 11.17 7.07
CA GLY A 384 11.69 9.81 7.08
C GLY A 384 11.31 9.02 8.33
N GLU A 385 11.43 9.64 9.51
CA GLU A 385 11.05 9.01 10.79
C GLU A 385 9.55 8.72 10.86
N CYS A 386 8.72 9.57 10.24
CA CYS A 386 7.27 9.35 10.13
C CYS A 386 6.95 8.23 9.14
N ALA A 387 7.59 8.27 7.96
CA ALA A 387 7.43 7.28 6.89
C ALA A 387 7.82 5.86 7.33
N ASP A 388 8.79 5.71 8.25
CA ASP A 388 9.19 4.42 8.80
C ASP A 388 8.08 3.72 9.59
N ASN A 389 7.09 4.48 10.08
CA ASN A 389 5.90 3.95 10.76
C ASN A 389 4.77 3.59 9.79
N CYS A 390 4.86 3.99 8.51
CA CYS A 390 3.87 3.63 7.50
C CYS A 390 4.09 2.19 7.03
N LYS A 391 3.46 1.25 7.73
CA LYS A 391 3.55 -0.18 7.43
C LYS A 391 2.60 -0.56 6.30
N ARG A 392 3.02 -1.55 5.50
CA ARG A 392 2.19 -2.13 4.43
C ARG A 392 1.21 -3.14 5.03
N ASP A 393 0.13 -3.39 4.32
CA ASP A 393 -0.72 -4.54 4.62
C ASP A 393 0.11 -5.83 4.55
N CYS A 394 -0.13 -6.70 5.53
CA CYS A 394 0.42 -8.06 5.58
C CYS A 394 -0.16 -8.96 4.48
N LYS A 395 -1.33 -8.62 3.93
CA LYS A 395 -1.90 -9.27 2.75
C LYS A 395 -1.44 -8.54 1.48
N GLN A 396 -0.75 -9.25 0.60
CA GLN A 396 -0.24 -8.71 -0.66
C GLN A 396 -0.60 -9.63 -1.82
N THR A 397 -1.29 -9.09 -2.82
CA THR A 397 -1.56 -9.81 -4.07
C THR A 397 -0.48 -9.47 -5.08
N ARG A 398 -0.02 -10.43 -5.90
CA ARG A 398 0.89 -10.14 -7.02
C ARG A 398 0.21 -10.42 -8.34
N PHE A 399 0.34 -9.48 -9.26
CA PHE A 399 -0.29 -9.54 -10.57
C PHE A 399 0.77 -9.72 -11.65
N GLN A 400 0.60 -10.72 -12.50
CA GLN A 400 1.28 -10.76 -13.79
C GLN A 400 0.39 -10.14 -14.85
N ILE A 401 0.94 -9.18 -15.58
CA ILE A 401 0.21 -8.46 -16.61
C ILE A 401 0.90 -8.68 -17.94
N ILE A 402 0.11 -9.15 -18.90
CA ILE A 402 0.54 -9.42 -20.27
C ILE A 402 -0.28 -8.52 -21.18
N SER A 403 0.35 -7.53 -21.80
CA SER A 403 -0.30 -6.66 -22.78
C SER A 403 0.02 -7.13 -24.20
N GLY A 404 -1.02 -7.38 -24.99
CA GLY A 404 -0.92 -7.59 -26.43
C GLY A 404 -1.32 -6.33 -27.18
N GLN A 405 -0.50 -5.88 -28.14
CA GLN A 405 -0.86 -4.81 -29.06
C GLN A 405 -1.50 -5.39 -30.30
N THR A 406 -2.79 -5.15 -30.50
CA THR A 406 -3.49 -5.39 -31.77
C THR A 406 -3.43 -4.15 -32.66
N ALA A 407 -3.55 -4.35 -33.98
CA ALA A 407 -3.25 -3.38 -35.04
C ALA A 407 -3.71 -1.93 -34.76
N ARG A 408 -2.97 -0.95 -35.29
CA ARG A 408 -3.29 0.49 -35.23
C ARG A 408 -4.74 0.77 -35.62
N ILE A 409 -5.40 1.62 -34.84
CA ILE A 409 -6.78 2.04 -35.14
C ILE A 409 -6.76 2.91 -36.39
N VAL A 410 -7.60 2.55 -37.36
CA VAL A 410 -7.70 3.22 -38.66
C VAL A 410 -9.09 3.83 -38.77
N HIS A 411 -9.15 5.16 -38.86
CA HIS A 411 -10.41 5.85 -39.15
C HIS A 411 -10.62 5.95 -40.66
N PRO A 412 -11.81 5.57 -41.18
CA PRO A 412 -12.20 5.91 -42.53
C PRO A 412 -12.57 7.40 -42.57
N LEU A 413 -11.85 8.18 -43.37
CA LEU A 413 -12.23 9.55 -43.68
C LEU A 413 -13.46 9.58 -44.59
N SER A 414 -14.17 10.71 -44.60
CA SER A 414 -15.36 10.95 -45.46
C SER A 414 -15.06 10.86 -46.96
N ASN A 415 -13.79 10.87 -47.37
CA ASN A 415 -13.32 10.65 -48.74
C ASN A 415 -12.97 9.17 -49.04
N GLY A 416 -13.17 8.24 -48.10
CA GLY A 416 -12.83 6.82 -48.24
C GLY A 416 -11.37 6.47 -47.91
N GLU A 417 -10.55 7.46 -47.55
CA GLU A 417 -9.14 7.26 -47.22
C GLU A 417 -8.98 6.77 -45.77
N LYS A 418 -8.11 5.78 -45.58
CA LYS A 418 -7.85 5.16 -44.28
C LYS A 418 -6.65 5.86 -43.64
N VAL A 419 -6.91 6.70 -42.63
CA VAL A 419 -5.84 7.41 -41.92
C VAL A 419 -5.61 6.75 -40.57
N LYS A 420 -4.33 6.47 -40.28
CA LYS A 420 -3.87 6.05 -38.95
C LYS A 420 -4.19 7.18 -37.98
N SER A 421 -4.93 6.90 -36.92
CA SER A 421 -5.29 7.90 -35.94
C SER A 421 -4.70 7.54 -34.58
N ASN A 422 -4.03 8.52 -33.98
CA ASN A 422 -3.61 8.52 -32.60
C ASN A 422 -4.68 9.16 -31.67
N ALA A 423 -5.82 9.57 -32.22
CA ALA A 423 -6.88 10.28 -31.51
C ALA A 423 -7.68 9.39 -30.54
N MET A 424 -7.56 8.07 -30.66
CA MET A 424 -8.30 7.10 -29.88
C MET A 424 -7.37 5.96 -29.49
N THR A 425 -7.45 5.54 -28.24
CA THR A 425 -6.79 4.34 -27.73
C THR A 425 -7.83 3.45 -27.08
N THR A 426 -7.76 2.16 -27.39
CA THR A 426 -8.71 1.15 -26.90
C THR A 426 -7.99 0.18 -25.99
N VAL A 427 -8.59 -0.13 -24.85
CA VAL A 427 -8.07 -1.08 -23.86
C VAL A 427 -9.16 -2.08 -23.50
N PHE A 428 -8.86 -3.37 -23.67
CA PHE A 428 -9.64 -4.48 -23.13
C PHE A 428 -8.86 -5.11 -21.98
N VAL A 429 -9.54 -5.44 -20.88
CA VAL A 429 -8.92 -6.16 -19.76
C VAL A 429 -9.62 -7.49 -19.56
N SER A 430 -8.85 -8.58 -19.51
CA SER A 430 -9.31 -9.96 -19.31
C SER A 430 -8.50 -10.67 -18.23
N TRP A 431 -9.08 -11.70 -17.61
CA TRP A 431 -8.35 -12.62 -16.73
C TRP A 431 -7.69 -13.74 -17.55
N ALA A 432 -6.42 -14.05 -17.31
CA ALA A 432 -5.73 -15.18 -17.93
C ALA A 432 -6.23 -16.50 -17.36
N SER A 433 -6.27 -16.57 -16.03
CA SER A 433 -6.60 -17.77 -15.25
C SER A 433 -7.36 -17.37 -13.99
N PHE A 434 -8.15 -18.31 -13.46
CA PHE A 434 -8.79 -18.21 -12.14
C PHE A 434 -8.06 -19.08 -11.10
N GLU A 435 -6.84 -19.47 -11.42
CA GLU A 435 -5.95 -20.26 -10.59
C GLU A 435 -4.83 -19.35 -10.10
N TYR A 436 -4.51 -19.41 -8.81
CA TYR A 436 -3.39 -18.67 -8.24
C TYR A 436 -2.82 -19.40 -7.02
N MET A 437 -1.58 -19.07 -6.66
CA MET A 437 -0.95 -19.61 -5.47
C MET A 437 -1.25 -18.73 -4.26
N THR A 438 -1.53 -19.32 -3.11
CA THR A 438 -1.57 -18.62 -1.83
C THR A 438 -0.39 -19.07 -0.98
N VAL A 439 0.30 -18.10 -0.38
CA VAL A 439 1.42 -18.32 0.53
C VAL A 439 1.05 -17.69 1.86
N GLU A 440 0.71 -18.53 2.84
CA GLU A 440 0.34 -18.09 4.18
C GLU A 440 1.51 -18.35 5.12
N GLN A 441 1.99 -17.29 5.77
CA GLN A 441 2.98 -17.39 6.81
C GLN A 441 2.28 -17.51 8.16
N GLU A 442 2.68 -18.50 8.96
CA GLU A 442 2.18 -18.68 10.31
C GLU A 442 3.34 -18.81 11.30
N LYS A 443 3.13 -18.38 12.55
CA LYS A 443 4.08 -18.67 13.63
C LYS A 443 4.01 -20.17 13.95
N VAL A 444 5.17 -20.83 13.99
CA VAL A 444 5.28 -22.27 14.34
C VAL A 444 4.67 -22.53 15.71
N TYR A 445 4.97 -21.65 16.67
CA TYR A 445 4.39 -21.70 18.01
C TYR A 445 3.25 -20.68 18.12
N LYS A 446 2.05 -21.05 17.68
CA LYS A 446 0.84 -20.20 17.81
C LYS A 446 0.47 -19.89 19.26
N SER A 447 0.94 -20.67 20.23
CA SER A 447 0.71 -20.44 21.65
C SER A 447 1.79 -21.06 22.54
N TRP A 448 1.90 -20.55 23.77
CA TRP A 448 2.71 -21.12 24.83
C TRP A 448 2.43 -22.62 25.08
N SER A 449 1.21 -23.08 24.77
CA SER A 449 0.83 -24.49 24.93
C SER A 449 1.56 -25.43 23.98
N ALA A 450 1.83 -25.01 22.74
CA ALA A 450 2.59 -25.78 21.77
C ALA A 450 4.05 -25.96 22.21
N PHE A 451 4.64 -24.89 22.72
CA PHE A 451 5.98 -24.92 23.32
C PHE A 451 6.07 -25.85 24.53
N ILE A 452 5.11 -25.77 25.48
CA ILE A 452 5.07 -26.68 26.63
C ILE A 452 4.90 -28.13 26.18
N GLY A 453 4.10 -28.38 25.13
CA GLY A 453 3.89 -29.71 24.57
C GLY A 453 5.20 -30.34 24.08
N GLU A 454 5.99 -29.60 23.30
CA GLU A 454 7.30 -30.07 22.82
C GLU A 454 8.31 -30.23 23.95
N LEU A 455 8.35 -29.29 24.90
CA LEU A 455 9.21 -29.38 26.08
C LEU A 455 8.86 -30.62 26.92
N GLY A 456 7.57 -30.90 27.11
CA GLY A 456 7.06 -32.11 27.74
C GLY A 456 7.43 -33.38 26.96
N GLY A 457 7.45 -33.30 25.63
CA GLY A 457 7.94 -34.36 24.75
C GLY A 457 9.44 -34.67 24.95
N ILE A 458 10.29 -33.65 25.03
CA ILE A 458 11.74 -33.80 25.28
C ILE A 458 11.99 -34.41 26.67
N LEU A 459 11.32 -33.88 27.71
CA LEU A 459 11.42 -34.37 29.09
C LEU A 459 10.91 -35.81 29.23
N GLY A 460 9.82 -36.13 28.54
CA GLY A 460 9.23 -37.47 28.51
C GLY A 460 10.09 -38.48 27.74
N LEU A 461 10.70 -38.08 26.62
CA LEU A 461 11.51 -38.95 25.77
C LEU A 461 12.82 -39.37 26.43
N TRP A 462 13.55 -38.41 27.01
CA TRP A 462 14.90 -38.66 27.53
C TRP A 462 14.91 -39.06 29.01
N LEU A 463 14.00 -38.53 29.83
CA LEU A 463 13.99 -38.77 31.27
C LEU A 463 12.75 -39.55 31.75
N GLY A 464 11.78 -39.82 30.87
CA GLY A 464 10.51 -40.43 31.27
C GLY A 464 9.69 -39.55 32.21
N LEU A 465 10.00 -38.26 32.29
CA LEU A 465 9.39 -37.33 33.22
C LEU A 465 8.08 -36.79 32.65
N SER A 466 6.99 -37.05 33.36
CA SER A 466 5.73 -36.34 33.19
C SER A 466 5.76 -35.06 34.05
N ILE A 467 5.01 -34.03 33.66
CA ILE A 467 4.77 -32.82 34.48
C ILE A 467 4.29 -33.21 35.88
N LEU A 468 3.45 -34.25 36.00
CA LEU A 468 3.01 -34.79 37.29
C LEU A 468 4.15 -35.44 38.08
N GLY A 469 5.09 -36.09 37.40
CA GLY A 469 6.29 -36.66 38.02
C GLY A 469 7.20 -35.57 38.60
N ILE A 470 7.42 -34.48 37.86
CA ILE A 470 8.22 -33.34 38.34
C ILE A 470 7.57 -32.69 39.56
N ILE A 471 6.25 -32.50 39.56
CA ILE A 471 5.52 -31.97 40.71
C ILE A 471 5.65 -32.91 41.92
N GLN A 472 5.49 -34.22 41.71
CA GLN A 472 5.56 -35.21 42.79
C GLN A 472 6.97 -35.37 43.37
N ASP A 473 8.00 -35.29 42.54
CA ASP A 473 9.41 -35.32 42.93
C ASP A 473 9.83 -34.04 43.66
N SER A 474 9.30 -32.88 43.27
CA SER A 474 9.56 -31.62 43.97
C SER A 474 8.84 -31.53 45.31
N PHE A 475 7.63 -32.08 45.44
CA PHE A 475 6.96 -32.24 46.74
C PHE A 475 7.74 -33.16 47.69
N THR A 476 8.18 -34.33 47.21
CA THR A 476 8.96 -35.26 48.05
C THR A 476 10.35 -34.72 48.38
N ALA A 477 11.01 -33.99 47.48
CA ALA A 477 12.27 -33.30 47.77
C ALA A 477 12.07 -32.19 48.83
N ALA A 478 10.99 -31.41 48.73
CA ALA A 478 10.65 -30.39 49.74
C ALA A 478 10.32 -31.04 51.10
N GLU A 479 9.65 -32.19 51.12
CA GLU A 479 9.39 -32.96 52.33
C GLU A 479 10.69 -33.51 52.95
N GLN A 480 11.66 -33.94 52.15
CA GLN A 480 12.96 -34.40 52.64
C GLN A 480 13.83 -33.25 53.18
N VAL A 481 13.78 -32.07 52.55
CA VAL A 481 14.50 -30.87 53.03
C VAL A 481 13.88 -30.38 54.33
N THR A 482 12.55 -30.34 54.44
CA THR A 482 11.86 -29.97 55.69
C THR A 482 12.11 -31.00 56.79
N THR A 483 12.12 -32.29 56.48
CA THR A 483 12.46 -33.36 57.45
C THR A 483 13.91 -33.26 57.93
N LYS A 484 14.88 -32.98 57.03
CA LYS A 484 16.29 -32.75 57.39
C LYS A 484 16.50 -31.45 58.18
N ALA A 485 15.72 -30.41 57.93
CA ALA A 485 15.73 -29.19 58.71
C ALA A 485 15.17 -29.43 60.13
N VAL A 486 14.08 -30.20 60.26
CA VAL A 486 13.49 -30.58 61.54
C VAL A 486 14.42 -31.49 62.37
N THR A 487 15.15 -32.43 61.75
CA THR A 487 16.14 -33.24 62.47
C THR A 487 17.37 -32.44 62.92
N ARG A 488 17.79 -31.41 62.18
CA ARG A 488 18.83 -30.48 62.66
C ARG A 488 18.36 -29.61 63.83
N ILE A 489 17.10 -29.18 63.85
CA ILE A 489 16.53 -28.44 64.98
C ILE A 489 16.34 -29.37 66.20
N GLY A 490 15.96 -30.63 65.98
CA GLY A 490 15.82 -31.63 67.04
C GLY A 490 17.12 -32.04 67.74
N GLN A 491 18.28 -31.88 67.09
CA GLN A 491 19.59 -32.08 67.72
C GLN A 491 20.13 -30.83 68.45
N GLY A 492 19.50 -29.66 68.26
CA GLY A 492 19.85 -28.41 68.96
C GLY A 492 19.24 -28.25 70.36
N ASN A 493 18.20 -29.02 70.70
CA ASN A 493 17.52 -28.98 72.00
C ASN A 493 17.78 -30.27 72.81
N LYS A 494 19.03 -30.50 73.24
CA LYS A 494 19.30 -31.31 74.44
C LYS A 494 19.52 -30.37 75.62
N VAL A 495 18.43 -30.01 76.29
CA VAL A 495 18.44 -29.33 77.59
C VAL A 495 18.87 -30.35 78.65
N ALA A 496 19.82 -29.95 79.49
CA ALA A 496 20.37 -30.73 80.60
C ALA A 496 19.28 -31.09 81.65
N PRO A 497 19.35 -32.27 82.27
CA PRO A 497 18.35 -32.67 83.26
C PRO A 497 18.56 -31.93 84.58
N THR A 498 17.52 -31.28 85.07
CA THR A 498 17.38 -30.89 86.47
C THR A 498 16.78 -32.07 87.22
N ASN A 499 17.45 -32.49 88.29
CA ASN A 499 16.89 -33.34 89.36
C ASN A 499 16.97 -32.54 90.67
N PRO A 500 16.07 -32.81 91.63
CA PRO A 500 15.72 -31.90 92.73
C PRO A 500 16.86 -31.50 93.66
#